data_AF-A0A7Y7CJB8-F1
#
_entry.id   AF-A0A7Y7CJB8-F1
#
_cell.length_a   1.000
_cell.length_b   1.000
_cell.length_c   1.000
_cell.angle_alpha   90.00
_cell.angle_beta   90.00
_cell.angle_gamma   90.00
#
_symmetry.space_group_name_H-M   'P 1'
#
loop_
_entity.id
_entity.type
_entity.pdbx_description
1 polymer ?
#
loop_
_entity_poly.entity_id
_entity_poly.type
_entity_poly.pdbx_seq_one_letter_code
_entity_poly.pdbx_strand_id
1 'polypeptide(L)'
;MNMIKRNSDWYVPNTVDRFFDKFFNGSLENEATMFNPRTDIAETANSFEIEVAVPGFNKKDFSIDLNEGLLTISGERKFEKE
;
A
#
# COMPACT_ATOMS: atom_id res chain seq x y z
N MET A 1 -6.55 -25.48 -34.57
CA MET A 1 -7.02 -24.11 -34.83
C MET A 1 -6.39 -23.20 -33.81
N ASN A 2 -5.47 -22.34 -34.23
CA ASN A 2 -4.81 -21.36 -33.36
C ASN A 2 -5.58 -20.05 -33.41
N MET A 3 -5.91 -19.50 -32.24
CA MET A 3 -6.26 -18.10 -32.12
C MET A 3 -5.20 -17.42 -31.26
N ILE A 4 -4.18 -16.88 -31.91
CA ILE A 4 -3.23 -15.95 -31.30
C ILE A 4 -3.87 -14.56 -31.42
N LYS A 5 -4.25 -13.96 -30.28
CA LYS A 5 -4.45 -12.51 -30.21
C LYS A 5 -3.19 -11.89 -29.62
N ARG A 6 -2.50 -11.16 -30.49
CA ARG A 6 -1.24 -10.46 -30.27
C ARG A 6 -1.50 -9.07 -29.68
N ASN A 7 -0.64 -8.71 -28.72
CA ASN A 7 -0.20 -7.37 -28.32
C ASN A 7 -1.18 -6.42 -27.60
N SER A 8 -0.85 -6.14 -26.35
CA SER A 8 -0.70 -4.76 -25.89
C SER A 8 0.66 -4.67 -25.24
N ASP A 9 1.57 -3.99 -25.93
CA ASP A 9 2.92 -3.70 -25.49
C ASP A 9 2.93 -3.30 -24.01
N TRP A 10 3.70 -4.03 -23.20
CA TRP A 10 4.07 -3.62 -21.85
C TRP A 10 5.05 -2.45 -21.94
N TYR A 11 4.59 -1.34 -22.52
CA TYR A 11 5.25 -0.06 -22.44
C TYR A 11 4.79 0.57 -21.12
N VAL A 12 5.52 0.24 -20.06
CA VAL A 12 5.48 1.02 -18.81
C VAL A 12 5.79 2.48 -19.18
N PRO A 13 4.87 3.43 -18.94
CA PRO A 13 5.14 4.82 -19.31
C PRO A 13 6.25 5.39 -18.42
N ASN A 14 7.36 5.77 -19.06
CA ASN A 14 8.58 6.31 -18.45
C ASN A 14 8.44 7.76 -17.93
N THR A 15 7.27 8.18 -17.45
CA THR A 15 7.06 9.57 -17.02
C THR A 15 6.36 9.65 -15.68
N VAL A 16 7.00 10.41 -14.80
CA VAL A 16 6.55 10.79 -13.46
C VAL A 16 5.15 11.41 -13.51
N ASP A 17 4.84 12.17 -14.56
CA ASP A 17 3.54 12.82 -14.78
C ASP A 17 2.37 11.81 -14.83
N ARG A 18 2.55 10.66 -15.50
CA ARG A 18 1.48 9.66 -15.62
C ARG A 18 1.28 8.84 -14.34
N PHE A 19 2.29 8.77 -13.48
CA PHE A 19 2.17 8.22 -12.13
C PHE A 19 1.40 9.19 -11.22
N PHE A 20 1.73 10.49 -11.27
CA PHE A 20 1.01 11.53 -10.55
C PHE A 20 -0.45 11.62 -11.01
N ASP A 21 -0.71 11.57 -12.32
CA ASP A 21 -2.09 11.56 -12.83
C ASP A 21 -2.87 10.34 -12.32
N LYS A 22 -2.27 9.15 -12.25
CA LYS A 22 -2.95 7.98 -11.67
C LYS A 22 -3.17 8.10 -10.16
N PHE A 23 -2.21 8.69 -9.44
CA PHE A 23 -2.31 8.91 -8.00
C PHE A 23 -3.41 9.93 -7.66
N PHE A 24 -3.41 11.08 -8.34
CA PHE A 24 -4.41 12.13 -8.13
C PHE A 24 -5.79 11.74 -8.66
N ASN A 25 -5.86 11.16 -9.87
CA ASN A 25 -7.14 10.82 -10.50
C ASN A 25 -7.74 9.52 -9.95
N GLY A 26 -6.93 8.60 -9.42
CA GLY A 26 -7.40 7.40 -8.70
C GLY A 26 -7.84 7.67 -7.26
N SER A 27 -7.46 8.81 -6.68
CA SER A 27 -7.89 9.23 -5.34
C SER A 27 -9.33 9.77 -5.30
N LEU A 28 -9.88 10.19 -6.44
CA LEU A 28 -11.21 10.82 -6.51
C LEU A 28 -12.38 9.83 -6.66
N GLU A 29 -12.14 8.57 -7.04
CA GLU A 29 -13.21 7.58 -7.28
C GLU A 29 -13.34 6.50 -6.20
N ASN A 30 -12.42 6.42 -5.23
CA ASN A 30 -12.49 5.45 -4.13
C ASN A 30 -12.41 6.14 -2.76
N GLU A 31 -13.37 7.01 -2.49
CA GLU A 31 -13.66 7.54 -1.15
C GLU A 31 -14.28 6.45 -0.22
N ALA A 32 -13.89 5.18 -0.40
CA ALA A 32 -14.18 4.12 0.55
C ALA A 32 -13.14 4.21 1.67
N THR A 33 -13.34 5.14 2.61
CA THR A 33 -12.72 5.16 3.97
C THR A 33 -11.38 4.45 4.05
N MET A 34 -10.35 4.97 3.36
CA MET A 34 -9.04 4.33 3.34
C MET A 34 -8.47 4.39 4.75
N PHE A 35 -8.26 3.23 5.37
CA PHE A 35 -7.65 3.12 6.69
C PHE A 35 -6.24 3.75 6.63
N ASN A 36 -6.12 4.96 7.17
CA ASN A 36 -4.89 5.75 7.14
C ASN A 36 -4.45 6.04 8.59
N PRO A 37 -3.71 5.12 9.22
CA PRO A 37 -3.24 5.31 10.58
C PRO A 37 -2.16 6.38 10.63
N ARG A 38 -2.15 7.16 11.72
CA ARG A 38 -1.08 8.14 11.95
C ARG A 38 0.25 7.38 12.08
N THR A 39 1.22 7.76 11.27
CA THR A 39 2.51 7.10 11.16
C THR A 39 3.60 8.15 11.27
N ASP A 40 4.54 7.91 12.19
CA ASP A 40 5.74 8.72 12.38
C ASP A 40 6.97 7.85 12.05
N ILE A 41 7.96 8.43 11.35
CA ILE A 41 9.16 7.73 10.91
C ILE A 41 10.37 8.56 11.34
N ALA A 42 11.29 7.94 12.07
CA ALA A 42 12.54 8.54 12.50
C ALA A 42 13.74 7.74 11.95
N GLU A 43 14.73 8.44 11.41
CA GLU A 43 15.99 7.86 10.99
C GLU A 43 17.04 8.08 12.07
N THR A 44 17.77 7.00 12.41
CA THR A 44 18.91 7.03 13.32
C THR A 44 20.18 6.65 12.56
N ALA A 45 21.35 6.76 13.21
CA ALA A 45 22.63 6.43 12.56
C ALA A 45 22.71 4.99 12.00
N ASN A 46 21.94 4.05 12.56
CA ASN A 46 22.05 2.62 12.23
C ASN A 46 20.70 1.97 11.83
N SER A 47 19.56 2.67 11.98
CA SER A 47 18.24 2.07 11.77
C SER A 47 17.14 3.10 11.53
N PHE A 48 16.02 2.63 10.98
CA PHE A 48 14.76 3.38 10.92
C PHE A 48 13.82 2.90 12.03
N GLU A 49 13.19 3.85 12.71
CA GLU A 49 12.15 3.61 13.70
C GLU A 49 10.82 4.08 13.10
N ILE A 50 9.81 3.19 13.11
CA ILE A 50 8.50 3.45 12.52
C ILE A 50 7.46 3.23 13.61
N GLU A 51 6.76 4.30 13.96
CA GLU A 51 5.67 4.28 14.93
C GLU A 51 4.34 4.45 14.21
N VAL A 52 3.40 3.52 14.44
CA VAL A 52 2.08 3.54 13.81
C VAL A 52 0.99 3.48 14.90
N ALA A 53 0.12 4.48 14.94
CA ALA A 53 -0.98 4.53 15.89
C ALA A 53 -2.22 3.78 15.35
N VAL A 54 -2.44 2.57 15.87
CA VAL A 54 -3.50 1.64 15.42
C VAL A 54 -4.34 1.14 16.60
N PRO A 55 -5.25 1.97 17.14
CA PRO A 55 -6.04 1.62 18.31
C PRO A 55 -7.05 0.51 18.02
N GLY A 56 -7.21 -0.42 18.97
CA GLY A 56 -8.16 -1.52 18.85
C GLY A 56 -7.67 -2.70 18.01
N PHE A 57 -6.39 -2.76 17.67
CA PHE A 57 -5.73 -3.93 17.10
C PHE A 57 -4.86 -4.60 18.16
N ASN A 58 -4.76 -5.93 18.09
CA ASN A 58 -3.77 -6.67 18.87
C ASN A 58 -2.51 -6.90 18.03
N LYS A 59 -1.38 -7.13 18.69
CA LYS A 59 -0.11 -7.43 18.00
C LYS A 59 -0.21 -8.62 17.04
N LYS A 60 -1.05 -9.60 17.35
CA LYS A 60 -1.29 -10.80 16.52
C LYS A 60 -2.07 -10.52 15.23
N ASP A 61 -2.72 -9.36 15.13
CA ASP A 61 -3.55 -8.99 13.98
C ASP A 61 -2.71 -8.33 12.86
N PHE A 62 -1.40 -8.18 13.07
CA PHE A 62 -0.44 -7.59 12.12
C PHE A 62 0.46 -8.64 11.48
N SER A 63 0.73 -8.43 10.19
CA SER A 63 1.73 -9.11 9.40
C SER A 63 2.74 -8.09 8.88
N ILE A 64 4.03 -8.41 8.99
CA ILE A 64 5.12 -7.56 8.55
C ILE A 64 5.92 -8.36 7.53
N ASP A 65 6.05 -7.81 6.33
CA ASP A 65 6.83 -8.39 5.24
C ASP A 65 7.89 -7.40 4.77
N LEU A 66 9.10 -7.87 4.49
CA LEU A 66 10.18 -7.07 3.94
C LEU A 66 10.70 -7.76 2.69
N ASN A 67 10.37 -7.18 1.54
CA ASN A 67 10.74 -7.73 0.25
C ASN A 67 11.35 -6.63 -0.63
N GLU A 68 12.54 -6.90 -1.18
CA GLU A 68 13.25 -5.98 -2.08
C GLU A 68 13.40 -4.54 -1.53
N GLY A 69 13.56 -4.40 -0.22
CA GLY A 69 13.69 -3.09 0.45
C GLY A 69 12.36 -2.37 0.68
N LEU A 70 11.22 -3.00 0.38
CA LEU A 70 9.88 -2.51 0.69
C LEU A 70 9.35 -3.17 1.97
N LEU A 71 9.18 -2.38 3.02
CA LEU A 71 8.52 -2.81 4.24
C LEU A 71 7.00 -2.67 4.07
N THR A 72 6.29 -3.79 4.16
CA THR A 72 4.81 -3.84 4.11
C THR A 72 4.27 -4.23 5.48
N ILE A 73 3.46 -3.35 6.08
CA ILE A 73 2.75 -3.61 7.33
C ILE A 73 1.27 -3.75 6.99
N SER A 74 0.72 -4.94 7.19
CA SER A 74 -0.69 -5.26 6.91
C SER A 74 -1.37 -5.72 8.18
N GLY A 75 -2.67 -5.45 8.32
CA GLY A 75 -3.45 -5.97 9.44
C GLY A 75 -4.94 -5.99 9.15
N GLU A 76 -5.66 -6.90 9.80
CA GLU A 76 -7.10 -7.07 9.65
C GLU A 76 -7.77 -7.02 11.02
N ARG A 77 -8.74 -6.12 11.19
CA ARG A 77 -9.57 -6.07 12.40
C ARG A 77 -10.93 -6.69 12.11
N LYS A 78 -11.27 -7.72 12.89
CA LYS A 78 -12.61 -8.29 12.89
C LYS A 78 -13.52 -7.46 13.78
N PHE A 79 -14.65 -7.03 13.23
CA PHE A 79 -15.73 -6.42 13.99
C PHE A 79 -16.77 -7.49 14.28
N GLU A 80 -16.89 -7.92 15.53
CA GLU A 80 -18.02 -8.74 15.95
C GLU A 80 -19.25 -7.83 16.06
N LYS A 81 -20.30 -8.14 15.32
CA LYS A 81 -21.64 -7.57 15.52
C LYS A 81 -22.31 -8.39 16.63
N GLU A 82 -22.76 -7.71 17.69
CA GLU A 82 -23.81 -8.24 18.57
C GLU A 82 -25.13 -8.41 17.82
#